data_AF-A0A351CN62-F1
#
_entry.id   AF-A0A351CN62-F1
#
_cell.length_a   1.000
_cell.length_b   1.000
_cell.length_c   1.000
_cell.angle_alpha   90.00
_cell.angle_beta   90.00
_cell.angle_gamma   90.00
#
_symmetry.space_group_name_H-M   'P 1'
#
loop_
_entity.id
_entity.type
_entity.pdbx_description
1 polymer ?
#
loop_
_entity_poly.entity_id
_entity_poly.type
_entity_poly.pdbx_seq_one_letter_code
_entity_poly.pdbx_strand_id
1 'polypeptide(L)' 'TDKPGVLANITSTLADHNISIEAVVQKQIDSLNNAHIAIITNKVKTAEITDAIKQIQQHEFIKDSVKLIHVETLE' A
#
# COMPACT_ATOMS: atom_id res chain seq x y z
N THR A 1 9.23 -5.81 5.41
CA THR A 1 10.44 -5.62 6.25
C THR A 1 10.88 -4.18 6.16
N ASP A 2 11.36 -3.59 7.26
CA ASP A 2 11.92 -2.24 7.21
C ASP A 2 13.24 -2.23 6.43
N LYS A 3 13.18 -1.77 5.18
CA LYS A 3 14.33 -1.62 4.28
C LYS A 3 14.16 -0.31 3.50
N PRO A 4 15.26 0.44 3.28
CA PRO A 4 15.23 1.60 2.40
C PRO A 4 14.65 1.25 1.03
N GLY A 5 13.79 2.14 0.50
CA GLY A 5 13.19 1.97 -0.83
C GLY A 5 11.91 1.12 -0.89
N VAL A 6 11.46 0.51 0.21
CA VAL A 6 10.18 -0.24 0.24
C VAL A 6 9.00 0.68 -0.11
N LEU A 7 8.90 1.84 0.53
CA LEU A 7 7.86 2.82 0.22
C LEU A 7 7.95 3.34 -1.21
N ALA A 8 9.15 3.57 -1.74
CA ALA A 8 9.33 4.03 -3.12
C ALA A 8 8.80 3.00 -4.13
N ASN A 9 9.06 1.70 -3.90
CA ASN A 9 8.51 0.63 -4.75
C ASN A 9 6.98 0.58 -4.68
N ILE A 10 6.40 0.64 -3.48
CA ILE A 10 4.94 0.59 -3.31
C ILE A 10 4.28 1.79 -3.98
N THR A 11 4.80 2.99 -3.75
CA THR A 11 4.25 4.23 -4.33
C THR A 11 4.43 4.31 -5.85
N SER A 12 5.55 3.80 -6.39
CA SER A 12 5.74 3.67 -7.84
C SER A 12 4.71 2.74 -8.46
N THR A 13 4.47 1.55 -7.87
CA THR A 13 3.45 0.62 -8.37
C THR A 13 2.06 1.24 -8.34
N LEU A 14 1.71 2.01 -7.30
CA LEU A 14 0.43 2.73 -7.26
C LEU A 14 0.34 3.78 -8.39
N ALA A 15 1.42 4.53 -8.64
CA ALA A 15 1.48 5.51 -9.72
C ALA A 15 1.36 4.88 -11.11
N ASP A 16 1.99 3.72 -11.35
CA ASP A 16 1.91 2.97 -12.61
C ASP A 16 0.46 2.52 -12.93
N HIS A 17 -0.35 2.32 -11.89
CA HIS A 17 -1.79 2.00 -11.99
C HIS A 17 -2.68 3.26 -11.94
N ASN A 18 -2.12 4.46 -12.13
CA ASN A 18 -2.81 5.75 -12.07
C ASN A 18 -3.54 6.01 -10.74
N ILE A 19 -3.02 5.48 -9.63
CA ILE A 19 -3.62 5.62 -8.30
C ILE A 19 -2.93 6.75 -7.55
N SER A 20 -3.69 7.82 -7.28
CA SER A 20 -3.21 8.93 -6.47
C SER A 20 -3.27 8.60 -4.98
N ILE A 21 -2.19 8.91 -4.27
CA ILE A 21 -2.07 8.69 -2.83
C ILE A 21 -2.48 9.98 -2.10
N GLU A 22 -3.39 9.84 -1.15
CA GLU A 22 -3.83 10.92 -0.28
C GLU A 22 -2.94 11.01 0.97
N ALA A 23 -2.65 9.87 1.60
CA ALA A 23 -1.82 9.81 2.79
C ALA A 23 -1.07 8.48 2.91
N VAL A 24 0.09 8.53 3.56
CA VAL A 24 0.88 7.35 3.94
C VAL A 24 1.17 7.43 5.42
N VAL A 25 0.91 6.35 6.15
CA VAL A 25 1.18 6.23 7.58
C VAL A 25 2.05 5.00 7.80
N GLN A 26 3.29 5.21 8.23
CA GLN A 26 4.17 4.14 8.72
C GLN A 26 4.07 4.08 10.24
N LYS A 27 3.50 2.99 10.76
CA LYS A 27 3.46 2.70 12.20
C LYS A 27 4.80 2.14 12.66
N GLN A 28 4.92 2.03 13.99
CA GLN A 28 6.08 1.47 14.67
C GLN A 28 6.47 0.09 14.12
N ILE A 29 7.79 -0.14 14.10
CA ILE A 29 8.39 -1.40 13.71
C ILE A 29 8.14 -2.41 14.84
N ASP A 30 7.67 -3.61 14.49
CA ASP A 30 7.46 -4.67 15.48
C ASP A 30 8.77 -5.36 15.91
N SER A 31 8.68 -6.24 16.90
CA SER A 31 9.83 -7.00 17.42
C SER A 31 10.51 -7.89 16.38
N LEU A 32 9.89 -8.10 15.21
CA LEU A 32 10.40 -8.88 14.08
C LEU A 32 10.92 -7.99 12.93
N ASN A 33 11.09 -6.69 13.19
CA ASN A 33 11.58 -5.70 12.22
C ASN A 33 10.66 -5.52 10.99
N ASN A 34 9.34 -5.70 11.17
CA ASN A 34 8.37 -5.38 10.13
C ASN A 34 7.84 -3.96 10.30
N ALA A 35 7.93 -3.18 9.23
CA ALA A 35 7.24 -1.92 9.10
C ALA A 35 5.76 -2.18 8.78
N HIS A 36 4.87 -1.53 9.54
CA HIS A 36 3.43 -1.57 9.32
C HIS A 36 3.03 -0.30 8.57
N ILE A 37 2.56 -0.44 7.33
CA ILE A 37 2.26 0.69 6.45
C ILE A 37 0.76 0.71 6.14
N ALA A 38 0.13 1.87 6.30
CA ALA A 38 -1.22 2.15 5.81
C ALA A 38 -1.14 3.23 4.73
N ILE A 39 -1.85 3.02 3.63
CA ILE A 39 -1.92 3.96 2.51
C ILE A 39 -3.39 4.30 2.28
N ILE A 40 -3.68 5.59 2.22
CA ILE A 40 -4.99 6.13 1.85
C ILE A 40 -4.86 6.68 0.44
N THR A 41 -5.76 6.29 -0.44
CA THR A 41 -5.77 6.72 -1.85
C THR A 41 -6.96 7.64 -2.10
N ASN A 42 -6.84 8.47 -3.13
CA ASN A 42 -8.01 9.12 -3.70
C ASN A 42 -8.98 8.07 -4.27
N LYS A 43 -10.16 8.54 -4.70
CA LYS A 43 -11.15 7.70 -5.38
C LYS A 43 -10.53 6.97 -6.57
N VAL A 44 -10.60 5.64 -6.53
CA VAL A 44 -10.03 4.74 -7.52
C VAL A 44 -11.03 3.62 -7.83
N LYS A 45 -10.96 3.07 -9.04
CA LYS A 45 -11.77 1.88 -9.39
C LYS A 45 -11.24 0.66 -8.63
N THR A 46 -12.16 -0.17 -8.13
CA THR A 46 -11.80 -1.40 -7.41
C THR A 46 -10.89 -2.33 -8.22
N ALA A 47 -11.07 -2.39 -9.55
CA ALA A 47 -10.21 -3.18 -10.43
C ALA A 47 -8.75 -2.72 -10.39
N GLU A 48 -8.49 -1.42 -10.58
CA GLU A 48 -7.14 -0.83 -10.60
C GLU A 48 -6.41 -1.05 -9.27
N ILE A 49 -7.07 -0.77 -8.13
CA ILE A 49 -6.45 -0.97 -6.81
C ILE A 49 -6.19 -2.46 -6.53
N THR A 50 -7.07 -3.35 -6.99
CA THR A 50 -6.88 -4.79 -6.82
C THR A 50 -5.68 -5.28 -7.64
N ASP A 51 -5.51 -4.78 -8.86
CA ASP A 51 -4.38 -5.16 -9.71
C ASP A 51 -3.05 -4.58 -9.20
N ALA A 52 -3.05 -3.34 -8.71
CA ALA A 52 -1.91 -2.77 -8.01
C ALA A 52 -1.53 -3.59 -6.77
N ILE A 53 -2.51 -4.03 -5.98
CA ILE A 53 -2.28 -4.88 -4.80
C ILE A 53 -1.66 -6.22 -5.20
N LYS A 54 -2.15 -6.87 -6.26
CA LYS A 54 -1.57 -8.13 -6.76
C LYS A 54 -0.10 -7.96 -7.12
N GLN A 55 0.25 -6.85 -7.78
CA GLN A 55 1.64 -6.55 -8.13
C GLN A 55 2.49 -6.25 -6.88
N ILE A 56 1.97 -5.45 -5.93
CA ILE A 56 2.66 -5.16 -4.66
C ILE A 56 2.96 -6.46 -3.90
N GLN A 57 2.01 -7.39 -3.84
CA GLN A 57 2.15 -8.67 -3.14
C GLN A 57 3.22 -9.61 -3.71
N GLN A 58 3.69 -9.37 -4.95
CA GLN A 58 4.75 -10.17 -5.56
C GLN A 58 6.15 -9.80 -5.04
N HIS A 59 6.31 -8.66 -4.36
CA HIS A 59 7.61 -8.26 -3.82
C HIS A 59 7.99 -9.05 -2.57
N GLU A 60 9.24 -9.53 -2.51
CA GLU A 60 9.78 -10.34 -1.40
C GLU A 60 9.78 -9.63 -0.02
N PHE A 61 9.67 -8.29 -0.01
CA PHE A 61 9.63 -7.50 1.22
C PHE A 61 8.25 -7.45 1.87
N ILE A 62 7.20 -7.91 1.17
CA ILE A 62 5.85 -8.06 1.70
C ILE A 62 5.76 -9.41 2.43
N LYS A 63 5.51 -9.37 3.74
CA LYS A 63 5.48 -10.56 4.60
C LYS A 63 4.07 -11.12 4.80
N ASP A 64 3.08 -10.25 4.78
CA ASP A 64 1.68 -10.59 4.99
C ASP A 64 0.80 -10.11 3.84
N SER A 65 -0.37 -10.73 3.70
CA SER A 65 -1.39 -10.28 2.73
C SER A 65 -1.78 -8.83 2.99
N VAL A 66 -1.68 -7.99 1.96
CA VAL A 66 -2.25 -6.63 1.96
C VAL A 66 -3.75 -6.71 2.24
N LYS A 67 -4.24 -5.85 3.14
CA LYS A 67 -5.67 -5.71 3.45
C LYS A 67 -6.21 -4.47 2.75
N LEU A 68 -7.33 -4.61 2.05
CA LEU A 68 -8.05 -3.51 1.41
C LEU A 68 -9.30 -3.18 2.23
N ILE A 69 -9.43 -1.93 2.65
CA ILE A 69 -10.62 -1.41 3.34
C ILE A 69 -11.19 -0.31 2.45
N HIS A 70 -12.45 -0.47 2.03
CA HIS A 70 -13.14 0.58 1.29
C HIS A 70 -13.56 1.68 2.27
N VAL A 71 -13.22 2.92 1.94
CA VAL A 71 -13.60 4.10 2.71
C VAL A 71 -14.64 4.85 1.91
N GLU A 72 -15.78 5.15 2.55
CA GLU A 72 -16.84 5.98 2.00
C GLU A 72 -17.08 7.15 2.94
N THR A 73 -17.20 8.35 2.38
CA THR A 73 -17.62 9.53 3.12
C THR A 73 -19.14 9.64 3.06
N LEU A 74 -19.78 9.81 4.21
CA LEU A 74 -21.21 10.08 4.32
C LEU A 74 -21.42 11.59 4.13
N GLU A 75 -21.52 12.05 2.88
CA GLU A 75 -22.08 13.37 2.55
C GLU A 75 -23.51 13.22 2.00
#